data_AF-A0A7V6NJS5-F1
#
_entry.id   AF-A0A7V6NJS5-F1
#
_cell.length_a   1.000
_cell.length_b   1.000
_cell.length_c   1.000
_cell.angle_alpha   90.00
_cell.angle_beta   90.00
_cell.angle_gamma   90.00
#
_symmetry.space_group_name_H-M   'P 1'
#
loop_
_entity.id
_entity.type
_entity.pdbx_description
1 polymer ?
#
loop_
_entity_poly.entity_id
_entity_poly.type
_entity_poly.pdbx_seq_one_letter_code
_entity_poly.pdbx_strand_id
1 'polypeptide(L)'
;MRLGEKNQVKRAANNTKRLFMRPTDLLIVGLILLIGLIIFLWNRHQAKTDFNSAHIFCDNELIAVVPLNSGEDKDISFAQCPEIVFHLYAEGEIAFVVSSCPDKICIKSGKLSGTGEWAACLPNRVLLRIIGNDSEQNPDAIDLIS
;
A
#
# COMPACT_ATOMS: atom_id res chain seq x y z
N MET A 1 -83.28 13.53 27.89
CA MET A 1 -83.21 12.29 28.68
C MET A 1 -82.29 11.32 27.92
N ARG A 2 -81.18 10.92 28.57
CA ARG A 2 -80.32 9.74 28.30
C ARG A 2 -79.41 9.74 27.05
N LEU A 3 -78.10 9.84 27.32
CA LEU A 3 -77.02 8.81 27.16
C LEU A 3 -76.43 8.82 25.74
N GLY A 4 -75.14 9.16 25.56
CA GLY A 4 -74.02 8.21 25.69
C GLY A 4 -73.90 7.47 24.35
N GLU A 5 -72.85 7.61 23.55
CA GLU A 5 -71.63 6.82 23.74
C GLU A 5 -70.61 7.18 22.64
N LYS A 6 -69.43 7.62 23.07
CA LYS A 6 -68.08 7.25 22.58
C LYS A 6 -67.99 6.71 21.13
N ASN A 7 -67.21 7.37 20.25
CA ASN A 7 -66.17 6.74 19.39
C ASN A 7 -65.71 7.63 18.22
N GLN A 8 -65.10 8.80 18.47
CA GLN A 8 -64.30 9.47 17.44
C GLN A 8 -62.93 9.94 17.95
N VAL A 9 -62.51 9.46 19.13
CA VAL A 9 -61.12 9.60 19.60
C VAL A 9 -60.40 8.27 19.36
N LYS A 10 -60.26 7.85 18.10
CA LYS A 10 -59.36 6.74 17.77
C LYS A 10 -58.56 7.05 16.51
N ARG A 11 -57.30 7.41 16.79
CA ARG A 11 -56.12 6.79 16.20
C ARG A 11 -55.86 7.11 14.73
N ALA A 12 -54.97 8.06 14.52
CA ALA A 12 -53.83 7.88 13.62
C ALA A 12 -52.64 8.68 14.17
N ALA A 13 -52.19 8.32 15.38
CA ALA A 13 -50.83 8.62 15.78
C ALA A 13 -49.91 7.80 14.87
N ASN A 14 -49.48 8.39 13.76
CA ASN A 14 -48.43 7.87 12.92
C ASN A 14 -47.11 7.95 13.72
N ASN A 15 -46.90 6.94 14.55
CA ASN A 15 -45.65 6.72 15.27
C ASN A 15 -44.54 6.33 14.27
N THR A 16 -44.08 7.34 13.55
CA THR A 16 -43.03 7.25 12.55
C THR A 16 -41.69 7.38 13.23
N LYS A 17 -41.37 6.44 14.12
CA LYS A 17 -39.98 6.21 14.55
C LYS A 17 -39.85 4.78 15.04
N ARG A 18 -39.38 3.87 14.18
CA ARG A 18 -38.45 2.80 14.58
C ARG A 18 -37.54 2.50 13.38
N LEU A 19 -36.24 2.76 13.56
CA LEU A 19 -35.19 2.04 12.83
C LEU A 19 -35.48 0.55 13.02
N PHE A 20 -36.18 -0.05 12.08
CA PHE A 20 -36.45 -1.47 12.06
C PHE A 20 -35.70 -1.98 10.85
N MET A 21 -34.40 -2.20 11.05
CA MET A 21 -33.50 -2.76 10.04
C MET A 21 -34.15 -4.05 9.54
N ARG A 22 -34.72 -3.99 8.33
CA ARG A 22 -35.30 -5.17 7.70
C ARG A 22 -34.15 -6.17 7.50
N PRO A 23 -34.38 -7.48 7.69
CA PRO A 23 -33.33 -8.48 7.48
C PRO A 23 -32.70 -8.40 6.08
N THR A 24 -33.45 -7.88 5.11
CA THR A 24 -32.99 -7.58 3.75
C THR A 24 -31.98 -6.43 3.68
N ASP A 25 -32.11 -5.41 4.52
CA ASP A 25 -31.18 -4.28 4.58
C ASP A 25 -29.83 -4.73 5.17
N LEU A 26 -29.88 -5.57 6.21
CA LEU A 26 -28.71 -6.24 6.78
C LEU A 26 -28.03 -7.17 5.77
N LEU A 27 -28.80 -7.83 4.90
CA LEU A 27 -28.29 -8.69 3.82
C LEU A 27 -27.51 -7.89 2.76
N ILE A 28 -28.03 -6.71 2.38
CA ILE A 28 -27.37 -5.82 1.42
C ILE A 28 -26.07 -5.27 2.00
N VAL A 29 -26.09 -4.81 3.25
CA VAL A 29 -24.87 -4.33 3.95
C VAL A 29 -23.83 -5.43 4.07
N GLY A 30 -24.26 -6.65 4.43
CA GLY A 30 -23.37 -7.81 4.48
C GLY A 30 -22.75 -8.14 3.13
N LEU A 31 -23.51 -8.07 2.04
CA LEU A 31 -23.02 -8.32 0.68
C LEU A 31 -21.96 -7.28 0.26
N ILE A 32 -22.20 -6.00 0.52
CA ILE A 32 -21.24 -4.93 0.19
C ILE A 32 -19.94 -5.12 0.97
N LEU A 33 -20.02 -5.45 2.26
CA LEU A 33 -18.84 -5.75 3.07
C LEU A 33 -18.09 -6.98 2.56
N LEU A 34 -18.81 -8.02 2.13
CA LEU A 34 -18.20 -9.24 1.60
C LEU A 34 -17.47 -8.96 0.28
N ILE A 35 -18.06 -8.17 -0.62
CA ILE A 35 -17.41 -7.74 -1.88
C ILE A 35 -16.17 -6.89 -1.56
N GLY A 36 -16.27 -5.94 -0.65
CA GLY A 36 -15.13 -5.11 -0.23
C GLY A 36 -13.99 -5.94 0.38
N LEU A 37 -14.33 -6.95 1.18
CA LEU A 37 -13.35 -7.88 1.76
C LEU A 37 -12.66 -8.72 0.67
N ILE A 38 -13.42 -9.23 -0.31
CA ILE A 38 -12.86 -10.00 -1.43
C ILE A 38 -11.89 -9.13 -2.25
N ILE A 39 -12.28 -7.90 -2.60
CA ILE A 39 -11.40 -6.97 -3.34
C ILE A 39 -10.14 -6.64 -2.53
N PHE A 40 -10.28 -6.38 -1.22
CA PHE A 40 -9.15 -6.09 -0.35
C PHE A 40 -8.16 -7.26 -0.27
N LEU A 41 -8.66 -8.49 -0.13
CA LEU A 41 -7.82 -9.69 -0.11
C LEU A 41 -7.16 -9.93 -1.46
N TRP A 42 -7.87 -9.70 -2.57
CA TRP A 42 -7.33 -9.84 -3.92
C TRP A 42 -6.21 -8.83 -4.19
N ASN A 43 -6.41 -7.56 -3.86
CA ASN A 43 -5.38 -6.52 -4.00
C ASN A 43 -4.15 -6.82 -3.15
N ARG A 44 -4.34 -7.39 -1.95
CA ARG A 44 -3.21 -7.77 -1.09
C ARG A 44 -2.39 -8.94 -1.66
N HIS A 45 -3.02 -9.85 -2.41
CA HIS A 45 -2.33 -10.97 -3.04
C HIS A 45 -1.58 -10.58 -4.32
N GLN A 46 -2.13 -9.67 -5.13
CA GLN A 46 -1.50 -9.23 -6.38
C GLN A 46 -0.22 -8.40 -6.14
N ALA A 47 -0.09 -7.73 -5.00
CA ALA A 47 1.08 -6.91 -4.66
C ALA A 47 2.43 -7.67 -4.62
N LYS A 48 2.42 -9.01 -4.73
CA LYS A 48 3.64 -9.85 -4.74
C LYS A 48 4.01 -10.42 -6.11
N THR A 49 3.14 -10.32 -7.10
CA THR A 49 3.30 -11.00 -8.41
C THR A 49 3.69 -10.05 -9.54
N ASP A 50 3.80 -8.76 -9.27
CA ASP A 50 4.25 -7.80 -10.27
C ASP A 50 5.75 -7.96 -10.49
N PHE A 51 6.17 -7.93 -11.76
CA PHE A 51 7.58 -7.91 -12.13
C PHE A 51 8.20 -6.62 -11.64
N ASN A 52 8.65 -6.63 -10.39
CA ASN A 52 9.23 -5.48 -9.72
C ASN A 52 10.73 -5.45 -9.96
N SER A 53 11.21 -4.28 -10.34
CA SER A 53 12.63 -4.00 -10.51
C SER A 53 13.06 -2.95 -9.49
N ALA A 54 14.16 -3.23 -8.79
CA ALA A 54 14.79 -2.29 -7.89
C ALA A 54 15.74 -1.39 -8.68
N HIS A 55 15.40 -0.10 -8.74
CA HIS A 55 16.22 0.93 -9.36
C HIS A 55 17.09 1.57 -8.28
N ILE A 56 18.40 1.54 -8.51
CA ILE A 56 19.41 2.06 -7.59
C ILE A 56 20.00 3.31 -8.20
N PHE A 57 19.82 4.42 -7.50
CA PHE A 57 20.32 5.73 -7.88
C PHE A 57 21.44 6.15 -6.92
N CYS A 58 22.53 6.66 -7.48
CA CYS A 58 23.66 7.22 -6.75
C CYS A 58 23.96 8.61 -7.31
N ASP A 59 24.04 9.63 -6.44
CA ASP A 59 24.21 11.03 -6.85
C ASP A 59 23.19 11.45 -7.95
N ASN A 60 21.95 10.98 -7.80
CA ASN A 60 20.84 11.25 -8.72
C ASN A 60 20.94 10.59 -10.12
N GLU A 61 21.90 9.69 -10.34
CA GLU A 61 22.07 8.91 -11.57
C GLU A 61 21.67 7.44 -11.36
N LEU A 62 20.91 6.86 -12.30
CA LEU A 62 20.52 5.45 -12.26
C LEU A 62 21.72 4.58 -12.61
N ILE A 63 22.29 3.90 -11.61
CA ILE A 63 23.49 3.08 -11.80
C ILE A 63 23.18 1.60 -12.06
N ALA A 64 22.03 1.13 -11.58
CA ALA A 64 21.65 -0.27 -11.71
C ALA A 64 20.13 -0.48 -11.63
N VAL A 65 19.67 -1.48 -12.37
CA VAL A 65 18.30 -2.01 -12.32
C VAL A 65 18.41 -3.50 -12.00
N VAL A 66 17.89 -3.89 -10.84
CA VAL A 66 17.97 -5.27 -10.34
C VAL A 66 16.58 -5.88 -10.34
N PRO A 67 16.32 -6.92 -11.16
CA PRO A 67 15.03 -7.61 -11.14
C PRO A 67 14.89 -8.42 -9.84
N LEU A 68 13.80 -8.18 -9.10
CA LEU A 68 13.54 -8.85 -7.83
C LEU A 68 13.10 -10.33 -8.04
N ASN A 69 12.59 -10.69 -9.22
CA ASN A 69 12.17 -12.05 -9.55
C ASN A 69 13.31 -12.99 -10.00
N SER A 70 14.55 -12.71 -9.60
CA SER A 70 15.69 -13.53 -9.99
C SER A 70 15.86 -14.78 -9.12
N GLY A 71 15.27 -14.80 -7.91
CA GLY A 71 15.44 -15.93 -6.98
C GLY A 71 16.88 -16.07 -6.46
N GLU A 72 17.69 -15.02 -6.60
CA GLU A 72 19.10 -15.00 -6.22
C GLU A 72 19.27 -14.38 -4.83
N ASP A 73 20.18 -14.96 -4.03
CA ASP A 73 20.62 -14.41 -2.76
C ASP A 73 22.06 -13.89 -2.94
N LYS A 74 22.24 -12.57 -2.95
CA LYS A 74 23.56 -11.96 -3.15
C LYS A 74 23.68 -10.56 -2.59
N ASP A 75 24.90 -10.22 -2.17
CA ASP A 75 25.29 -8.86 -1.85
C ASP A 75 25.71 -8.10 -3.12
N ILE A 76 25.21 -6.88 -3.25
CA ILE A 76 25.47 -5.98 -4.37
C ILE A 76 26.11 -4.71 -3.81
N SER A 77 27.30 -4.39 -4.31
CA SER A 77 28.02 -3.16 -4.02
C SER A 77 28.43 -2.49 -5.33
N PHE A 78 28.46 -1.16 -5.32
CA PHE A 78 28.76 -0.36 -6.50
C PHE A 78 29.97 0.53 -6.24
N ALA A 79 30.84 0.68 -7.23
CA ALA A 79 32.04 1.51 -7.12
C ALA A 79 31.70 3.00 -6.92
N GLN A 80 30.54 3.45 -7.42
CA GLN A 80 30.02 4.81 -7.25
C GLN A 80 29.58 5.08 -5.81
N CYS A 81 29.18 4.03 -5.06
CA CYS A 81 28.63 4.11 -3.71
C CYS A 81 29.27 3.06 -2.79
N PRO A 82 30.59 3.12 -2.57
CA PRO A 82 31.33 2.07 -1.86
C PRO A 82 30.97 1.98 -0.38
N GLU A 83 30.37 3.03 0.19
CA GLU A 83 29.94 3.07 1.58
C GLU A 83 28.63 2.32 1.87
N ILE A 84 28.00 1.74 0.83
CA ILE A 84 26.71 1.05 0.94
C ILE A 84 26.80 -0.34 0.32
N VAL A 85 26.21 -1.31 1.01
CA VAL A 85 26.01 -2.67 0.50
C VAL A 85 24.52 -2.99 0.56
N PHE A 86 24.00 -3.42 -0.58
CA PHE A 86 22.64 -3.93 -0.73
C PHE A 86 22.68 -5.45 -0.66
N HIS A 87 21.62 -6.04 -0.12
CA HIS A 87 21.41 -7.47 -0.17
C HIS A 87 20.11 -7.76 -0.89
N LEU A 88 20.21 -8.58 -1.93
CA LEU A 88 19.08 -9.14 -2.65
C LEU A 88 18.79 -10.51 -2.07
N TYR A 89 17.57 -10.70 -1.58
CA TYR A 89 17.10 -11.97 -1.04
C TYR A 89 16.45 -12.79 -2.15
N ALA A 90 16.57 -14.12 -2.06
CA ALA A 90 15.92 -15.05 -2.98
C ALA A 90 14.38 -14.94 -3.04
N GLU A 91 13.76 -14.35 -2.00
CA GLU A 91 12.32 -14.09 -1.92
C GLU A 91 11.87 -12.89 -2.79
N GLY A 92 12.80 -12.20 -3.46
CA GLY A 92 12.54 -11.00 -4.24
C GLY A 92 12.41 -9.74 -3.40
N GLU A 93 13.17 -9.71 -2.31
CA GLU A 93 13.25 -8.56 -1.41
C GLU A 93 14.65 -7.94 -1.53
N ILE A 94 14.76 -6.63 -1.39
CA ILE A 94 16.05 -5.92 -1.35
C ILE A 94 16.16 -5.06 -0.09
N ALA A 95 17.33 -5.06 0.54
CA ALA A 95 17.56 -4.29 1.76
C ALA A 95 18.96 -3.67 1.79
N PHE A 96 19.10 -2.59 2.56
CA PHE A 96 20.40 -2.04 2.93
C PHE A 96 20.96 -2.85 4.11
N VAL A 97 22.09 -3.51 3.92
CA VAL A 97 22.76 -4.29 4.99
C VAL A 97 23.89 -3.50 5.63
N VAL A 98 24.60 -2.72 4.83
CA VAL A 98 25.71 -1.87 5.31
C VAL A 98 25.50 -0.44 4.83
N SER A 99 25.69 0.50 5.75
CA SER A 99 25.80 1.93 5.45
C SER A 99 26.70 2.60 6.49
N SER A 100 27.61 3.45 6.01
CA SER A 100 28.50 4.28 6.85
C SER A 100 27.78 5.45 7.53
N CYS A 101 26.49 5.69 7.22
CA CYS A 101 25.78 6.87 7.71
C CYS A 101 25.42 6.78 9.22
N PRO A 102 25.37 7.92 9.93
CA PRO A 102 25.07 7.95 11.36
C PRO A 102 23.59 7.60 11.66
N ASP A 103 22.67 8.02 10.79
CA ASP A 103 21.23 7.90 11.05
C ASP A 103 20.72 6.47 10.88
N LYS A 104 21.41 5.69 10.02
CA LYS A 104 21.08 4.30 9.66
C LYS A 104 19.60 4.09 9.30
N ILE A 105 18.93 5.12 8.78
CA ILE A 105 17.51 5.08 8.43
C ILE A 105 17.29 4.07 7.30
N CYS A 106 18.16 4.04 6.30
CA CYS A 106 18.11 3.08 5.20
C CYS A 106 18.16 1.61 5.67
N ILE A 107 19.00 1.29 6.67
CA ILE A 107 19.05 -0.05 7.27
C ILE A 107 17.79 -0.34 8.08
N LYS A 108 17.28 0.67 8.82
CA LYS A 108 16.05 0.56 9.61
C LYS A 108 14.79 0.40 8.75
N SER A 109 14.80 0.88 7.51
CA SER A 109 13.73 0.64 6.53
C SER A 109 13.53 -0.84 6.26
N GLY A 110 14.56 -1.66 6.45
CA GLY A 110 14.48 -3.10 6.32
C GLY A 110 14.34 -3.55 4.87
N LYS A 111 13.55 -4.61 4.68
CA LYS A 111 13.38 -5.27 3.39
C LYS A 111 12.25 -4.62 2.61
N LEU A 112 12.51 -4.33 1.35
CA LEU A 112 11.58 -3.70 0.43
C LEU A 112 11.24 -4.70 -0.68
N SER A 113 9.96 -4.83 -1.00
CA SER A 113 9.47 -5.68 -2.10
C SER A 113 8.27 -5.08 -2.83
N GLY A 114 7.53 -4.18 -2.18
CA GLY A 114 6.31 -3.59 -2.71
C GLY A 114 6.59 -2.54 -3.78
N THR A 115 5.77 -2.54 -4.83
CA THR A 115 5.80 -1.49 -5.87
C THR A 115 5.58 -0.11 -5.25
N GLY A 116 6.46 0.84 -5.57
CA GLY A 116 6.40 2.20 -5.03
C GLY A 116 7.05 2.34 -3.64
N GLU A 117 7.49 1.26 -3.01
CA GLU A 117 8.36 1.35 -1.84
C GLU A 117 9.73 1.89 -2.24
N TRP A 118 10.33 2.66 -1.32
CA TRP A 118 11.64 3.25 -1.52
C TRP A 118 12.35 3.42 -0.18
N ALA A 119 13.68 3.46 -0.24
CA ALA A 119 14.51 3.81 0.89
C ALA A 119 15.70 4.63 0.39
N ALA A 120 16.07 5.65 1.16
CA ALA A 120 17.14 6.56 0.80
C ALA A 120 18.16 6.64 1.93
N CYS A 121 19.43 6.74 1.55
CA CYS A 121 20.51 7.15 2.42
C CYS A 121 20.90 8.58 2.05
N LEU A 122 20.26 9.55 2.70
CA LEU A 122 20.42 10.98 2.39
C LEU A 122 21.87 11.48 2.49
N PRO A 123 22.66 11.14 3.53
CA PRO A 123 24.05 11.59 3.63
C PRO A 123 24.93 11.10 2.48
N ASN A 124 24.66 9.88 2.00
CA ASN A 124 25.43 9.23 0.95
C ASN A 124 24.77 9.39 -0.44
N ARG A 125 23.67 10.15 -0.53
CA ARG A 125 22.92 10.44 -1.77
C ARG A 125 22.56 9.19 -2.59
N VAL A 126 22.17 8.14 -1.89
CA VAL A 126 21.75 6.88 -2.51
C VAL A 126 20.25 6.70 -2.34
N LEU A 127 19.56 6.37 -3.42
CA LEU A 127 18.13 6.09 -3.42
C LEU A 127 17.87 4.72 -4.05
N LEU A 128 17.14 3.89 -3.33
CA LEU A 128 16.62 2.60 -3.77
C LEU A 128 15.12 2.75 -3.95
N ARG A 129 14.60 2.49 -5.16
CA ARG A 129 13.18 2.57 -5.46
C ARG A 129 12.71 1.32 -6.18
N ILE A 130 11.59 0.76 -5.75
CA ILE A 130 10.96 -0.37 -6.43
C ILE A 130 9.96 0.16 -7.44
N ILE A 131 10.21 -0.16 -8.72
CA ILE A 131 9.37 0.22 -9.84
C ILE A 131 8.72 -1.05 -10.37
N GLY A 132 7.39 -1.05 -10.44
CA GLY A 132 6.61 -2.08 -11.12
C GLY A 132 6.45 -1.73 -12.59
N ASN A 133 6.23 -2.74 -13.43
CA ASN A 133 6.13 -2.60 -14.90
C ASN A 133 5.12 -1.52 -15.37
N ASP A 134 4.07 -1.27 -14.58
CA ASP A 134 3.05 -0.26 -14.92
C ASP A 134 3.51 1.19 -14.70
N SER A 135 4.64 1.39 -14.02
CA SER A 135 5.15 2.70 -13.59
C SER A 135 6.28 3.24 -14.48
N GLU A 136 6.71 2.52 -15.52
CA GLU A 136 7.70 3.02 -16.50
C GLU A 136 7.22 4.24 -17.30
N GLN A 137 5.94 4.63 -17.18
CA GLN A 137 5.36 5.70 -17.99
C GLN A 137 5.52 7.12 -17.44
N ASN A 138 6.14 7.36 -16.27
CA ASN A 138 6.42 8.74 -15.84
C ASN A 138 7.52 8.87 -14.75
N PRO A 139 8.79 9.07 -15.11
CA PRO A 139 9.84 9.49 -14.19
C PRO A 139 9.73 10.97 -13.78
N ASP A 140 8.80 11.74 -14.35
CA ASP A 140 8.85 13.21 -14.37
C ASP A 140 7.68 13.90 -13.64
N ALA A 141 6.78 13.14 -12.99
CA ALA A 141 5.59 13.70 -12.33
C ALA A 141 5.79 14.18 -10.89
N ILE A 142 7.00 14.11 -10.32
CA ILE A 142 7.29 14.63 -8.98
C ILE A 142 8.13 15.90 -9.11
N ASP A 143 7.54 16.94 -9.69
CA ASP A 143 7.98 18.34 -9.53
C ASP A 143 6.78 19.26 -9.83
N LEU A 144 5.81 19.27 -8.93
CA LEU A 144 4.69 20.23 -8.92
C LEU A 144 4.46 20.74 -7.50
N ILE A 145 5.48 21.36 -6.91
CA ILE A 145 5.32 22.44 -5.93
C ILE A 145 6.40 23.50 -6.18
N SER A 146 6.06 24.51 -6.97
CA SER A 146 6.71 25.82 -6.95
C SER A 146 5.78 26.84 -6.30
#